data_AF-A0A3B3IFV0-F1
#
_entry.id   AF-A0A3B3IFV0-F1
#
_cell.length_a   1.000
_cell.length_b   1.000
_cell.length_c   1.000
_cell.angle_alpha   90.00
_cell.angle_beta   90.00
_cell.angle_gamma   90.00
#
_symmetry.space_group_name_H-M   'P 1'
#
loop_
_entity.id
_entity.type
_entity.pdbx_description
1 polymer ?
#
loop_
_entity_poly.entity_id
_entity_poly.type
_entity_poly.pdbx_seq_one_letter_code
_entity_poly.pdbx_strand_id
1 'polypeptide(L)'
;MTQAQMVLEKITLQKCLLYFESLHGRPGTKREKNLVKPLYDRYQMIKRLLCVSPIFSTIVRTNLQSNEEEDGSDEDSTSSPLGDELPVPPPSKVSRSAAGEEDSDRDSDPAFVSPIDELLECLRETRAEKKSRRKVLKEFEDEFFRQTGRICQKEDRSPMKEEYHEYKQLKAKLRLLEVLLSKQETL
;
A
#
# COMPACT_ATOMS: atom_id res chain seq x y z
N MET A 1 -16.34 21.96 16.99
CA MET A 1 -14.86 22.11 16.89
C MET A 1 -14.51 22.60 15.50
N THR A 2 -13.69 23.63 15.39
CA THR A 2 -13.13 24.05 14.10
C THR A 2 -11.95 23.16 13.73
N GLN A 3 -11.60 23.09 12.44
CA GLN A 3 -10.48 22.28 11.97
C GLN A 3 -9.13 22.74 12.55
N ALA A 4 -8.90 24.06 12.66
CA ALA A 4 -7.69 24.60 13.27
C ALA A 4 -7.55 24.19 14.75
N GLN A 5 -8.67 24.19 15.48
CA GLN A 5 -8.71 23.68 16.86
C GLN A 5 -8.37 22.18 16.92
N MET A 6 -8.90 21.36 16.01
CA MET A 6 -8.57 19.93 15.96
C MET A 6 -7.09 19.68 15.68
N VAL A 7 -6.46 20.45 14.77
CA VAL A 7 -5.02 20.33 14.49
C VAL A 7 -4.19 20.72 15.70
N LEU A 8 -4.52 21.82 16.36
CA LEU A 8 -3.83 22.26 17.58
C LEU A 8 -3.99 21.23 18.70
N GLU A 9 -5.19 20.70 18.91
CA GLU A 9 -5.44 19.64 19.89
C GLU A 9 -4.64 18.38 19.59
N LYS A 10 -4.57 17.96 18.32
CA LYS A 10 -3.74 16.82 17.90
C LYS A 10 -2.28 17.03 18.32
N ILE A 11 -1.71 18.21 18.02
CA ILE A 11 -0.31 18.53 18.36
C ILE A 11 -0.11 18.53 19.88
N THR A 12 -1.02 19.14 20.62
CA THR A 12 -0.98 19.17 22.09
C THR A 12 -1.00 17.76 22.67
N LEU A 13 -1.90 16.89 22.18
CA LEU A 13 -2.00 15.50 22.62
C LEU A 13 -0.73 14.71 22.32
N GLN A 14 -0.14 14.89 21.14
CA GLN A 14 1.15 14.27 20.80
C GLN A 14 2.26 14.73 21.76
N LYS A 15 2.35 16.03 22.05
CA LYS A 15 3.31 16.57 23.02
C LYS A 15 3.09 16.02 24.43
N CYS A 16 1.85 15.90 24.88
CA CYS A 16 1.53 15.34 26.19
C CYS A 16 1.91 13.84 26.29
N LEU A 17 1.67 13.07 25.24
CA LEU A 17 2.05 11.65 25.18
C LEU A 17 3.57 11.47 25.21
N LEU A 18 4.30 12.26 24.41
CA LEU A 18 5.77 12.25 24.41
C LEU A 18 6.36 12.71 25.74
N TYR A 19 5.77 13.75 26.36
CA TYR A 19 6.19 14.19 27.69
C TYR A 19 5.99 13.10 28.73
N PHE A 20 4.86 12.38 28.67
CA PHE A 20 4.62 11.24 29.55
C PHE A 20 5.67 10.13 29.35
N GLU A 21 5.98 9.79 28.10
CA GLU A 21 7.05 8.83 27.77
C GLU A 21 8.43 9.30 28.28
N SER A 22 8.73 10.60 28.22
CA SER A 22 9.99 11.13 28.73
C SER A 22 10.15 11.01 30.26
N LEU A 23 9.04 11.02 30.99
CA LEU A 23 9.03 10.93 32.45
C LEU A 23 9.02 9.47 32.95
N HIS A 24 8.21 8.62 32.29
CA HIS A 24 7.90 7.29 32.78
C HIS A 24 8.42 6.15 31.89
N GLY A 25 8.93 6.47 30.70
CA GLY A 25 9.22 5.49 29.66
C GLY A 25 7.95 4.92 29.02
N ARG A 26 8.08 3.79 28.32
CA ARG A 26 6.92 3.10 27.72
C ARG A 26 5.95 2.66 28.83
N PRO A 27 4.63 2.94 28.73
CA PRO A 27 3.66 2.62 29.79
C PRO A 27 3.59 1.11 30.09
N GLY A 28 4.33 0.64 31.08
CA GLY A 28 4.44 -0.77 31.44
C GLY A 28 3.37 -1.21 32.45
N THR A 29 2.97 -0.31 33.35
CA THR A 29 2.04 -0.63 34.44
C THR A 29 0.59 -0.32 34.09
N LYS A 30 -0.35 -1.03 34.72
CA LYS A 30 -1.81 -0.79 34.53
C LYS A 30 -2.22 0.64 34.95
N ARG A 31 -1.54 1.20 35.95
CA ARG A 31 -1.80 2.56 36.44
C ARG A 31 -1.40 3.62 35.42
N GLU A 32 -0.21 3.48 34.82
CA GLU A 32 0.26 4.39 33.76
C GLU A 32 -0.64 4.31 32.53
N LYS A 33 -1.00 3.09 32.11
CA LYS A 33 -1.95 2.87 31.01
C LYS A 33 -3.28 3.58 31.25
N ASN A 34 -3.85 3.48 32.45
CA ASN A 34 -5.10 4.18 32.79
C ASN A 34 -4.96 5.71 32.75
N LEU A 35 -3.78 6.25 33.06
CA LEU A 35 -3.55 7.70 33.05
C LEU A 35 -3.40 8.25 31.63
N VAL A 36 -2.72 7.53 30.74
CA VAL A 36 -2.53 7.95 29.34
C VAL A 36 -3.70 7.62 28.42
N LYS A 37 -4.52 6.63 28.81
CA LYS A 37 -5.64 6.13 27.99
C LYS A 37 -6.59 7.23 27.50
N PRO A 38 -7.05 8.19 28.34
CA PRO A 38 -7.93 9.27 27.87
C PRO A 38 -7.27 10.19 26.83
N LEU A 39 -5.95 10.42 26.94
CA LEU A 39 -5.19 11.21 25.97
C LEU A 39 -5.09 10.48 24.64
N TYR A 40 -4.83 9.17 24.68
CA TYR A 40 -4.74 8.33 23.49
C TYR A 40 -6.09 8.22 22.78
N ASP A 41 -7.18 8.01 23.53
CA ASP A 41 -8.53 7.92 22.98
C ASP A 41 -8.96 9.22 22.29
N ARG A 42 -8.68 10.37 22.92
CA ARG A 42 -8.93 11.70 22.32
C ARG A 42 -8.08 11.93 21.08
N TYR A 43 -6.81 11.56 21.11
CA TYR A 43 -5.91 11.67 19.95
C TYR A 43 -6.41 10.84 18.77
N GLN A 44 -6.82 9.60 19.01
CA GLN A 44 -7.38 8.71 17.99
C GLN A 44 -8.67 9.26 17.39
N MET A 45 -9.56 9.83 18.22
CA MET A 45 -10.77 10.50 17.74
C MET A 45 -10.45 11.69 16.82
N ILE A 46 -9.53 12.58 17.24
CA ILE A 46 -9.11 13.73 16.45
C ILE A 46 -8.41 13.29 15.15
N LYS A 47 -7.56 12.26 15.21
CA LYS A 47 -6.90 11.67 14.03
C LYS A 47 -7.92 11.17 13.02
N ARG A 48 -8.97 10.45 13.46
CA ARG A 48 -10.07 10.01 12.58
C ARG A 48 -10.81 11.18 11.96
N LEU A 49 -11.19 12.19 12.76
CA LEU A 49 -11.91 13.36 12.26
C LEU A 49 -11.10 14.17 11.23
N LEU A 50 -9.79 14.29 11.43
CA LEU A 50 -8.89 14.95 10.48
C LEU A 50 -8.68 14.14 9.18
N CYS A 51 -8.77 12.81 9.23
CA CYS A 51 -8.70 11.96 8.04
C CYS A 51 -9.95 12.02 7.16
N VAL A 52 -11.13 12.33 7.72
CA VAL A 52 -12.40 12.41 6.97
C VAL A 52 -12.53 13.73 6.19
N SER A 53 -11.73 14.75 6.49
CA SER A 53 -11.69 16.01 5.72
C SER A 53 -10.73 15.93 4.51
N PRO A 54 -11.22 15.94 3.25
CA PRO A 54 -10.40 15.69 2.06
C PRO A 54 -9.36 16.79 1.77
N ILE A 55 -9.64 18.03 2.18
CA ILE A 55 -8.92 19.23 1.69
C ILE A 55 -7.54 19.39 2.35
N PHE A 56 -7.33 18.86 3.57
CA PHE A 56 -6.09 19.07 4.33
C PHE A 56 -5.30 17.80 4.66
N SER A 57 -5.77 16.62 4.22
CA SER A 57 -5.00 15.36 4.26
C SER A 57 -3.62 15.52 3.60
N THR A 58 -3.51 16.38 2.59
CA THR A 58 -2.26 16.71 1.91
C THR A 58 -1.34 17.61 2.75
N ILE A 59 -1.86 18.64 3.42
CA ILE A 59 -1.08 19.66 4.14
C ILE A 59 -0.62 19.18 5.53
N VAL A 60 -1.41 18.35 6.22
CA VAL A 60 -0.98 17.75 7.50
C VAL A 60 -0.04 16.56 7.25
N ARG A 61 -0.17 15.84 6.12
CA ARG A 61 0.79 14.79 5.74
C ARG A 61 2.18 15.37 5.50
N THR A 62 2.31 16.50 4.80
CA THR A 62 3.63 17.12 4.58
C THR A 62 4.26 17.67 5.87
N ASN A 63 3.44 18.13 6.83
CA ASN A 63 3.95 18.65 8.12
C ASN A 63 4.13 17.57 9.21
N LEU A 64 3.54 16.38 9.09
CA LEU A 64 3.66 15.28 10.07
C LEU A 64 4.55 14.13 9.59
N GLN A 65 4.81 13.94 8.29
CA GLN A 65 5.72 12.87 7.81
C GLN A 65 7.20 13.10 8.21
N SER A 66 7.49 14.13 9.01
CA SER A 66 8.81 14.36 9.59
C SER A 66 9.12 13.33 10.68
N ASN A 67 8.11 12.87 11.43
CA ASN A 67 8.34 12.06 12.64
C ASN A 67 7.30 10.92 12.70
N GLU A 68 7.79 9.68 12.79
CA GLU A 68 7.07 8.45 13.21
C GLU A 68 6.42 7.60 12.10
N GLU A 69 7.21 6.66 11.57
CA GLU A 69 6.72 5.39 10.99
C GLU A 69 7.28 4.24 11.87
N GLU A 70 6.49 3.76 12.86
CA GLU A 70 6.59 2.40 13.42
C GLU A 70 5.72 1.48 12.52
N ASP A 71 6.28 0.39 12.02
CA ASP A 71 6.27 -0.97 12.61
C ASP A 71 4.90 -1.65 12.53
N GLY A 72 4.88 -2.76 11.81
CA GLY A 72 3.70 -3.51 11.39
C GLY A 72 4.13 -4.89 10.94
N SER A 73 4.63 -5.65 11.91
CA SER A 73 4.81 -7.11 11.89
C SER A 73 3.43 -7.78 11.80
N ASP A 74 3.20 -8.49 10.69
CA ASP A 74 2.12 -9.48 10.55
C ASP A 74 2.79 -10.82 10.21
N GLU A 75 2.92 -11.66 11.22
CA GLU A 75 3.26 -13.08 11.11
C GLU A 75 1.98 -13.87 10.84
N ASP A 76 1.92 -14.66 9.76
CA ASP A 76 1.35 -16.01 9.82
C ASP A 76 1.78 -16.83 8.58
N SER A 77 2.20 -18.06 8.82
CA SER A 77 2.57 -19.05 7.82
C SER A 77 2.35 -20.46 8.37
N THR A 78 2.28 -21.41 7.43
CA THR A 78 2.20 -22.88 7.59
C THR A 78 0.75 -23.39 7.70
N SER A 79 0.28 -24.47 7.03
CA SER A 79 0.91 -25.60 6.36
C SER A 79 -0.13 -26.38 5.51
N SER A 80 0.27 -26.98 4.37
CA SER A 80 -0.41 -28.14 3.72
C SER A 80 -0.12 -29.45 4.52
N PRO A 81 -0.80 -30.62 4.33
CA PRO A 81 -0.66 -31.49 3.13
C PRO A 81 -1.79 -32.53 2.79
N LEU A 82 -1.72 -33.07 1.54
CA LEU A 82 -1.91 -34.46 1.02
C LEU A 82 -3.20 -35.32 1.25
N GLY A 83 -3.61 -36.03 0.17
CA GLY A 83 -4.39 -37.28 0.13
C GLY A 83 -5.56 -37.22 -0.87
N ASP A 84 -5.61 -37.84 -2.05
CA ASP A 84 -5.50 -39.24 -2.52
C ASP A 84 -6.84 -39.72 -3.13
N GLU A 85 -6.72 -40.55 -4.17
CA GLU A 85 -7.70 -41.39 -4.90
C GLU A 85 -8.61 -40.86 -6.04
N LEU A 86 -8.31 -41.42 -7.22
CA LEU A 86 -9.13 -41.66 -8.43
C LEU A 86 -10.23 -42.73 -8.15
N PRO A 87 -11.35 -42.84 -8.92
CA PRO A 87 -11.34 -43.57 -10.21
C PRO A 87 -12.35 -43.11 -11.31
N VAL A 88 -11.99 -43.45 -12.55
CA VAL A 88 -12.72 -43.45 -13.85
C VAL A 88 -13.55 -44.78 -13.91
N PRO A 89 -14.67 -45.02 -14.68
CA PRO A 89 -14.74 -44.94 -16.16
C PRO A 89 -16.20 -44.80 -16.80
N PRO A 90 -16.52 -45.18 -18.10
CA PRO A 90 -17.16 -44.33 -19.14
C PRO A 90 -18.37 -45.04 -19.89
N PRO A 91 -18.61 -45.01 -21.23
CA PRO A 91 -18.82 -43.95 -22.26
C PRO A 91 -20.16 -44.10 -23.08
N SER A 92 -20.52 -43.13 -23.93
CA SER A 92 -21.20 -43.26 -25.27
C SER A 92 -21.78 -41.89 -25.74
N LYS A 93 -21.92 -41.48 -27.01
CA LYS A 93 -21.53 -41.90 -28.37
C LYS A 93 -21.78 -40.70 -29.32
N VAL A 94 -20.84 -40.44 -30.24
CA VAL A 94 -20.97 -40.09 -31.68
C VAL A 94 -21.94 -38.99 -32.16
N SER A 95 -21.38 -37.98 -32.85
CA SER A 95 -21.68 -37.57 -34.26
C SER A 95 -20.67 -36.48 -34.69
N ARG A 96 -19.77 -36.69 -35.68
CA ARG A 96 -19.90 -36.39 -37.15
C ARG A 96 -20.37 -34.94 -37.41
N SER A 97 -19.72 -34.05 -38.18
CA SER A 97 -18.90 -34.12 -39.41
C SER A 97 -18.10 -32.79 -39.55
N ALA A 98 -16.86 -32.77 -40.04
CA ALA A 98 -16.39 -32.45 -41.41
C ALA A 98 -16.43 -30.97 -41.86
N ALA A 99 -15.24 -30.52 -42.30
CA ALA A 99 -14.92 -29.49 -43.31
C ALA A 99 -15.21 -28.00 -43.01
N GLY A 100 -14.19 -27.17 -43.28
CA GLY A 100 -14.31 -25.70 -43.32
C GLY A 100 -12.96 -25.03 -43.09
N GLU A 101 -12.14 -24.97 -44.15
CA GLU A 101 -11.01 -24.05 -44.27
C GLU A 101 -11.54 -22.61 -44.25
N GLU A 102 -11.06 -21.74 -43.37
CA GLU A 102 -11.07 -20.29 -43.60
C GLU A 102 -9.80 -19.68 -43.01
N ASP A 103 -8.82 -19.57 -43.90
CA ASP A 103 -7.80 -18.52 -43.93
C ASP A 103 -8.47 -17.15 -43.73
N SER A 104 -8.14 -16.48 -42.63
CA SER A 104 -8.52 -15.09 -42.43
C SER A 104 -7.26 -14.35 -41.98
N ASP A 105 -6.54 -13.86 -42.99
CA ASP A 105 -5.68 -12.67 -42.92
C ASP A 105 -6.45 -11.57 -42.17
N ARG A 106 -6.27 -11.53 -40.85
CA ARG A 106 -6.60 -10.37 -40.03
C ARG A 106 -5.38 -9.48 -40.06
N ASP A 107 -5.23 -8.76 -41.17
CA ASP A 107 -4.45 -7.53 -41.21
C ASP A 107 -5.07 -6.61 -40.15
N SER A 108 -4.54 -6.73 -38.93
CA SER A 108 -4.94 -5.92 -37.81
C SER A 108 -4.31 -4.57 -38.06
N ASP A 109 -5.09 -3.74 -38.76
CA ASP A 109 -4.96 -2.30 -38.85
C ASP A 109 -4.32 -1.80 -37.53
N PRO A 110 -3.13 -1.15 -37.57
CA PRO A 110 -2.44 -0.74 -36.35
C PRO A 110 -3.36 0.20 -35.60
N ALA A 111 -4.05 -0.36 -34.60
CA ALA A 111 -5.13 0.28 -33.90
C ALA A 111 -4.67 1.68 -33.51
N PHE A 112 -5.36 2.69 -34.01
CA PHE A 112 -5.23 4.04 -33.49
C PHE A 112 -5.56 3.95 -32.00
N VAL A 113 -4.51 3.83 -31.18
CA VAL A 113 -4.64 3.70 -29.73
C VAL A 113 -5.27 5.01 -29.29
N SER A 114 -6.49 4.93 -28.73
CA SER A 114 -7.12 6.12 -28.20
C SER A 114 -6.20 6.71 -27.13
N PRO A 115 -6.09 8.05 -26.99
CA PRO A 115 -5.35 8.66 -25.89
C PRO A 115 -5.75 8.13 -24.49
N ILE A 116 -6.95 7.56 -24.36
CA ILE A 116 -7.44 6.87 -23.15
C ILE A 116 -6.77 5.50 -22.99
N ASP A 117 -6.64 4.73 -24.06
CA ASP A 117 -6.03 3.40 -24.04
C ASP A 117 -4.53 3.49 -23.72
N GLU A 118 -3.82 4.49 -24.25
CA GLU A 118 -2.43 4.79 -23.88
C GLU A 118 -2.30 5.11 -22.39
N LEU A 119 -3.26 5.86 -21.84
CA LEU A 119 -3.28 6.25 -20.43
C LEU A 119 -3.55 5.06 -19.50
N LEU A 120 -4.44 4.14 -19.92
CA LEU A 120 -4.71 2.88 -19.23
C LEU A 120 -3.49 1.95 -19.26
N GLU A 121 -2.80 1.85 -20.39
CA GLU A 121 -1.57 1.08 -20.54
C GLU A 121 -0.46 1.63 -19.64
N CYS A 122 -0.22 2.95 -19.68
CA CYS A 122 0.75 3.61 -18.82
C CYS A 122 0.44 3.38 -17.32
N LEU A 123 -0.83 3.35 -16.96
CA LEU A 123 -1.28 3.06 -15.60
C LEU A 123 -1.04 1.59 -15.21
N ARG A 124 -1.28 0.64 -16.12
CA ARG A 124 -0.96 -0.79 -15.91
C ARG A 124 0.54 -0.98 -15.69
N GLU A 125 1.37 -0.40 -16.53
CA GLU A 125 2.84 -0.45 -16.44
C GLU A 125 3.34 0.17 -15.14
N THR A 126 2.90 1.40 -14.84
CA THR A 126 3.30 2.09 -13.61
C THR A 126 2.88 1.30 -12.35
N ARG A 127 1.74 0.58 -12.38
CA ARG A 127 1.33 -0.33 -11.28
C ARG A 127 2.26 -1.52 -11.16
N ALA A 128 2.65 -2.12 -12.28
CA ALA A 128 3.57 -3.26 -12.31
C ALA A 128 4.96 -2.87 -11.80
N GLU A 129 5.52 -1.75 -12.28
CA GLU A 129 6.80 -1.21 -11.83
C GLU A 129 6.78 -0.87 -10.33
N LYS A 130 5.73 -0.21 -9.84
CA LYS A 130 5.60 0.08 -8.40
C LYS A 130 5.57 -1.20 -7.58
N LYS A 131 4.88 -2.24 -8.07
CA LYS A 131 4.83 -3.56 -7.40
C LYS A 131 6.21 -4.21 -7.39
N SER A 132 6.96 -4.12 -8.49
CA SER A 132 8.34 -4.61 -8.59
C SER A 132 9.26 -3.89 -7.61
N ARG A 133 9.25 -2.55 -7.58
CA ARG A 133 10.05 -1.76 -6.62
C ARG A 133 9.72 -2.09 -5.17
N ARG A 134 8.44 -2.27 -4.84
CA ARG A 134 8.04 -2.70 -3.48
C ARG A 134 8.59 -4.09 -3.14
N LYS A 135 8.67 -5.01 -4.10
CA LYS A 135 9.22 -6.35 -3.90
C LYS A 135 10.73 -6.28 -3.61
N VAL A 136 11.48 -5.51 -4.39
CA VAL A 136 12.92 -5.30 -4.16
C VAL A 136 13.19 -4.71 -2.78
N LEU A 137 12.44 -3.68 -2.38
CA LEU A 137 12.57 -3.08 -1.05
C LEU A 137 12.27 -4.08 0.08
N LYS A 138 11.24 -4.93 -0.09
CA LYS A 138 10.91 -5.96 0.88
C LYS A 138 11.98 -7.05 0.95
N GLU A 139 12.48 -7.52 -0.20
CA GLU A 139 13.56 -8.51 -0.26
C GLU A 139 14.82 -8.01 0.45
N PHE A 140 15.14 -6.72 0.31
CA PHE A 140 16.24 -6.12 1.06
C PHE A 140 15.99 -6.13 2.58
N GLU A 141 14.80 -5.76 3.03
CA GLU A 141 14.45 -5.77 4.47
C GLU A 141 14.48 -7.19 5.05
N ASP A 142 13.95 -8.17 4.31
CA ASP A 142 13.94 -9.58 4.67
C ASP A 142 15.39 -10.13 4.73
N GLU A 143 16.22 -9.81 3.74
CA GLU A 143 17.63 -10.18 3.70
C GLU A 143 18.41 -9.57 4.87
N PHE A 144 18.20 -8.28 5.10
CA PHE A 144 18.84 -7.53 6.17
C PHE A 144 18.50 -8.13 7.53
N PHE A 145 17.23 -8.46 7.74
CA PHE A 145 16.77 -9.13 8.95
C PHE A 145 17.41 -10.51 9.11
N ARG A 146 17.48 -11.30 8.04
CA ARG A 146 18.09 -12.64 8.08
C ARG A 146 19.58 -12.61 8.39
N GLN A 147 20.31 -11.62 7.89
CA GLN A 147 21.75 -11.49 8.13
C GLN A 147 22.08 -10.89 9.50
N THR A 148 21.32 -9.89 9.93
CA THR A 148 21.67 -9.06 11.09
C THR A 148 20.85 -9.42 12.33
N GLY A 149 19.74 -10.13 12.18
CA GLY A 149 18.79 -10.45 13.24
C GLY A 149 18.03 -9.24 13.81
N ARG A 150 18.12 -8.08 13.15
CA ARG A 150 17.47 -6.82 13.57
C ARG A 150 16.76 -6.15 12.40
N ILE A 151 15.76 -5.33 12.69
CA ILE A 151 15.01 -4.57 11.70
C ILE A 151 15.88 -3.46 11.09
N CYS A 152 15.73 -3.23 9.79
CA CYS A 152 16.44 -2.19 9.03
C CYS A 152 16.10 -0.78 9.57
N GLN A 153 17.11 -0.07 10.08
CA GLN A 153 16.97 1.31 10.54
C GLN A 153 17.18 2.30 9.39
N LYS A 154 16.98 3.60 9.65
CA LYS A 154 17.02 4.65 8.61
C LYS A 154 18.40 4.75 7.97
N GLU A 155 19.44 4.56 8.77
CA GLU A 155 20.85 4.61 8.39
C GLU A 155 21.20 3.44 7.46
N ASP A 156 20.58 2.28 7.68
CA ASP A 156 20.80 1.06 6.91
C ASP A 156 20.09 1.09 5.54
N ARG A 157 19.18 2.04 5.30
CA ARG A 157 18.43 2.16 4.01
C ARG A 157 19.23 2.80 2.88
N SER A 158 20.46 3.29 3.16
CA SER A 158 21.31 3.92 2.15
C SER A 158 21.50 3.08 0.87
N PRO A 159 21.69 1.74 0.94
CA PRO A 159 21.83 0.90 -0.26
C PRO A 159 20.60 0.87 -1.15
N MET A 160 19.40 1.10 -0.61
CA MET A 160 18.12 1.04 -1.34
C MET A 160 17.56 2.42 -1.70
N LYS A 161 18.39 3.47 -1.62
CA LYS A 161 17.92 4.86 -1.72
C LYS A 161 17.27 5.16 -3.07
N GLU A 162 17.81 4.60 -4.15
CA GLU A 162 17.32 4.80 -5.53
C GLU A 162 15.97 4.12 -5.72
N GLU A 163 15.84 2.86 -5.30
CA GLU A 163 14.62 2.07 -5.35
C GLU A 163 13.50 2.72 -4.52
N TYR A 164 13.84 3.25 -3.35
CA TYR A 164 12.91 4.01 -2.52
C TYR A 164 12.47 5.30 -3.21
N HIS A 165 13.40 6.00 -3.88
CA HIS A 165 13.08 7.21 -4.63
C HIS A 165 12.13 6.91 -5.79
N GLU A 166 12.46 5.90 -6.59
CA GLU A 166 11.65 5.45 -7.71
C GLU A 166 10.26 4.99 -7.27
N TYR A 167 10.16 4.19 -6.20
CA TYR A 167 8.87 3.79 -5.64
C TYR A 167 8.00 5.00 -5.29
N LYS A 168 8.58 6.05 -4.71
CA LYS A 168 7.88 7.31 -4.40
C LYS A 168 7.46 8.06 -5.67
N GLN A 169 8.32 8.13 -6.68
CA GLN A 169 7.99 8.73 -7.97
C GLN A 169 6.85 7.98 -8.66
N LEU A 170 6.92 6.64 -8.73
CA LEU A 170 5.86 5.80 -9.30
C LEU A 170 4.53 5.95 -8.56
N LYS A 171 4.57 6.07 -7.22
CA LYS A 171 3.37 6.36 -6.42
C LYS A 171 2.76 7.72 -6.76
N ALA A 172 3.57 8.74 -7.05
CA ALA A 172 3.08 10.04 -7.50
C ALA A 172 2.54 9.98 -8.94
N LYS A 173 3.25 9.30 -9.85
CA LYS A 173 2.82 9.07 -11.24
C LYS A 173 1.47 8.36 -11.29
N LEU A 174 1.25 7.31 -10.49
CA LEU A 174 -0.05 6.63 -10.41
C LEU A 174 -1.19 7.57 -10.04
N ARG A 175 -0.99 8.44 -9.04
CA ARG A 175 -2.03 9.39 -8.65
C ARG A 175 -2.34 10.38 -9.76
N LEU A 176 -1.32 10.82 -10.51
CA LEU A 176 -1.52 11.69 -11.65
C LEU A 176 -2.33 10.99 -12.75
N LEU A 177 -1.96 9.75 -13.10
CA LEU A 177 -2.67 8.95 -14.10
C LEU A 177 -4.12 8.69 -13.70
N GLU A 178 -4.38 8.35 -12.43
CA GLU A 178 -5.74 8.17 -11.88
C GLU A 178 -6.57 9.45 -12.03
N VAL A 179 -6.00 10.63 -11.70
CA VAL A 179 -6.69 11.92 -11.86
C VAL A 179 -6.97 12.26 -13.32
N LEU A 180 -6.03 11.99 -14.23
CA LEU A 180 -6.21 12.24 -15.66
C LEU A 180 -7.34 11.38 -16.24
N LEU A 181 -7.39 10.10 -15.88
CA LEU A 181 -8.47 9.20 -16.28
C LEU A 181 -9.82 9.66 -15.73
N SER A 182 -9.89 10.01 -14.45
CA SER A 182 -11.15 10.51 -13.87
C SER A 182 -11.69 11.77 -14.56
N LYS A 183 -10.81 12.63 -15.08
CA LYS A 183 -11.24 13.82 -15.85
C LYS A 183 -11.73 13.47 -17.25
N GLN A 184 -11.17 12.42 -17.85
CA GLN A 184 -11.54 12.01 -19.20
C GLN A 184 -12.83 11.18 -19.23
N GLU A 185 -13.14 10.46 -18.16
CA GLU A 185 -14.44 9.78 -17.99
C GLU A 185 -15.61 10.76 -17.75
N THR A 186 -15.32 12.00 -17.34
CA THR A 186 -16.34 13.04 -17.11
C THR A 186 -16.64 13.93 -18.32
N LEU A 187 -15.93 13.73 -19.44
CA LEU A 187 -16.12 14.44 -20.71
C LEU A 187 -16.84 13.54 -21.72
#